data_AF-A0AAV1I364-F1
#
_entry.id   AF-A0AAV1I364-F1
#
_cell.length_a   1.000
_cell.length_b   1.000
_cell.length_c   1.000
_cell.angle_alpha   90.00
_cell.angle_beta   90.00
_cell.angle_gamma   90.00
#
_symmetry.space_group_name_H-M   'P 1'
#
loop_
_entity.id
_entity.type
_entity.pdbx_description
1 polymer ?
#
loop_
_entity_poly.entity_id
_entity_poly.type
_entity_poly.pdbx_seq_one_letter_code
_entity_poly.pdbx_strand_id
1 'polypeptide(L)'
;MQHLSSKIHCSLHRSCDPFVFIYSGGRSTATLNRKPLWITLQRPRPSSSGDRRRDGARERSRKGNSYENKTRRKGRPAHKRSPDDTPLRDGNRDRLIGLLTERATRTLLYYLSETNQHVYHWLIVYIRDNPIPRSGSWDDISGETFLRGLLSQSIQLAQYSVGRDKMYDHFGACGVDPRNLAQRIMEIRTQLASEMIDDLKDIAEENSLLLRETIFSSFSLDHVVDHPLEAEPEESA
;
A
#
# COMPACT_ATOMS: atom_id res chain seq x y z
N MET A 1 -59.04 -1.20 12.50
CA MET A 1 -57.83 -0.39 12.28
C MET A 1 -56.71 -1.33 11.87
N GLN A 2 -56.47 -1.45 10.56
CA GLN A 2 -55.55 -2.44 9.98
C GLN A 2 -54.17 -1.79 9.76
N HIS A 3 -53.13 -2.46 10.25
CA HIS A 3 -51.73 -2.11 10.09
C HIS A 3 -51.27 -2.33 8.64
N LEU A 4 -50.79 -1.29 7.97
CA LEU A 4 -50.02 -1.40 6.73
C LEU A 4 -48.53 -1.22 7.06
N SER A 5 -47.82 -2.34 7.15
CA SER A 5 -46.35 -2.40 7.27
C SER A 5 -45.75 -2.49 5.87
N SER A 6 -45.19 -1.39 5.38
CA SER A 6 -44.49 -1.35 4.10
C SER A 6 -43.01 -1.69 4.30
N LYS A 7 -42.61 -2.90 3.90
CA LYS A 7 -41.21 -3.30 3.77
C LYS A 7 -40.68 -2.79 2.44
N ILE A 8 -39.77 -1.83 2.47
CA ILE A 8 -39.00 -1.39 1.31
C ILE A 8 -37.77 -2.30 1.22
N HIS A 9 -37.74 -3.13 0.17
CA HIS A 9 -36.61 -4.00 -0.17
C HIS A 9 -35.70 -3.23 -1.14
N CYS A 10 -34.60 -2.66 -0.65
CA CYS A 10 -33.56 -2.07 -1.51
C CYS A 10 -32.61 -3.19 -1.97
N SER A 11 -32.81 -3.69 -3.20
CA SER A 11 -31.80 -4.48 -3.90
C SER A 11 -30.67 -3.57 -4.38
N LEU A 12 -29.50 -3.67 -3.73
CA LEU A 12 -28.27 -3.02 -4.17
C LEU A 12 -27.59 -3.93 -5.21
N HIS A 13 -27.82 -3.65 -6.50
CA HIS A 13 -27.09 -4.29 -7.59
C HIS A 13 -25.67 -3.68 -7.65
N ARG A 14 -24.65 -4.44 -7.25
CA ARG A 14 -23.23 -4.12 -7.49
C ARG A 14 -22.88 -4.47 -8.94
N SER A 15 -22.87 -3.49 -9.84
CA SER A 15 -22.09 -3.62 -11.10
C SER A 15 -20.64 -3.29 -10.81
N CYS A 16 -19.78 -4.31 -10.88
CA CYS A 16 -18.34 -4.15 -10.96
C CYS A 16 -17.97 -3.90 -12.43
N ASP A 17 -17.77 -2.65 -12.83
CA ASP A 17 -17.11 -2.32 -14.10
C ASP A 17 -15.59 -2.20 -13.89
N PRO A 18 -14.76 -2.92 -14.66
CA PRO A 18 -13.31 -2.71 -14.66
C PRO A 18 -12.96 -1.51 -15.53
N PHE A 19 -12.78 -0.33 -14.93
CA PHE A 19 -12.21 0.82 -15.62
C PHE A 19 -10.70 0.61 -15.85
N VAL A 20 -10.36 0.13 -17.03
CA VAL A 20 -8.99 0.04 -17.57
C VAL A 20 -8.53 1.45 -17.96
N PHE A 21 -7.68 2.07 -17.15
CA PHE A 21 -6.98 3.29 -17.55
C PHE A 21 -5.78 2.93 -18.44
N ILE A 22 -5.88 3.28 -19.73
CA ILE A 22 -4.77 3.24 -20.68
C ILE A 22 -3.78 4.35 -20.31
N TYR A 23 -2.59 3.97 -19.85
CA TYR A 23 -1.45 4.88 -19.65
C TYR A 23 -0.87 5.28 -21.01
N SER A 24 -1.17 6.49 -21.48
CA SER A 24 -0.42 7.13 -22.57
C SER A 24 0.86 7.77 -22.00
N GLY A 25 1.99 7.10 -22.22
CA GLY A 25 3.31 7.58 -21.81
C GLY A 25 3.77 8.80 -22.63
N GLY A 26 3.71 9.99 -22.01
CA GLY A 26 4.35 11.20 -22.51
C GLY A 26 5.83 11.23 -22.13
N ARG A 27 6.71 11.19 -23.13
CA ARG A 27 8.17 11.28 -22.96
C ARG A 27 8.58 12.67 -22.47
N SER A 28 9.29 12.68 -21.36
CA SER A 28 9.95 13.85 -20.77
C SER A 28 11.21 14.23 -21.56
N THR A 29 11.34 15.49 -21.96
CA THR A 29 12.57 16.09 -22.47
C THR A 29 13.25 16.89 -21.36
N ALA A 30 14.10 16.22 -20.58
CA ALA A 30 14.92 16.85 -19.57
C ALA A 30 16.19 17.45 -20.20
N THR A 31 16.33 18.77 -20.08
CA THR A 31 17.53 19.54 -20.45
C THR A 31 18.64 19.33 -19.40
N LEU A 32 19.75 18.73 -19.84
CA LEU A 32 20.97 18.58 -19.04
C LEU A 32 21.67 19.93 -18.83
N ASN A 33 21.64 20.43 -17.60
CA ASN A 33 22.43 21.59 -17.18
C ASN A 33 23.72 21.12 -16.50
N ARG A 34 24.84 21.19 -17.24
CA ARG A 34 26.20 20.86 -16.75
C ARG A 34 26.68 21.95 -15.78
N LYS A 35 27.07 21.56 -14.56
CA LYS A 35 27.87 22.41 -13.65
C LYS A 35 29.29 21.84 -13.48
N PRO A 36 30.31 22.69 -13.34
CA PRO A 36 31.72 22.31 -13.44
C PRO A 36 32.29 21.73 -12.13
N LEU A 37 33.08 20.67 -12.29
CA LEU A 37 33.97 20.07 -11.29
C LEU A 37 35.14 21.01 -11.00
N TRP A 38 35.25 21.48 -9.76
CA TRP A 38 36.50 21.98 -9.22
C TRP A 38 37.07 20.95 -8.25
N ILE A 39 38.27 20.50 -8.59
CA ILE A 39 39.08 19.51 -7.93
C ILE A 39 39.90 20.22 -6.86
N THR A 40 39.73 19.87 -5.60
CA THR A 40 40.69 20.20 -4.53
C THR A 40 41.35 18.92 -4.03
N LEU A 41 42.55 18.68 -4.56
CA LEU A 41 43.53 17.74 -4.01
C LEU A 41 44.08 18.29 -2.69
N GLN A 42 43.80 17.62 -1.57
CA GLN A 42 44.56 17.79 -0.34
C GLN A 42 45.26 16.46 0.00
N ARG A 43 46.60 16.51 0.00
CA ARG A 43 47.49 15.40 0.37
C ARG A 43 47.48 15.17 1.90
N PRO A 44 47.64 13.92 2.37
CA PRO A 44 47.76 13.61 3.78
C PRO A 44 49.17 13.94 4.31
N ARG A 45 49.24 14.43 5.56
CA ARG A 45 50.47 14.52 6.37
C ARG A 45 50.56 13.32 7.30
N PRO A 46 51.70 12.62 7.41
CA PRO A 46 51.96 11.71 8.52
C PRO A 46 52.72 12.44 9.63
N SER A 47 52.34 12.22 10.89
CA SER A 47 53.18 12.57 12.04
C SER A 47 53.19 11.45 13.08
N SER A 48 54.43 11.05 13.35
CA SER A 48 55.01 10.11 14.30
C SER A 48 54.33 9.90 15.66
N SER A 49 54.22 8.61 16.01
CA SER A 49 54.59 7.96 17.27
C SER A 49 54.72 8.80 18.57
N GLY A 50 53.90 8.44 19.55
CA GLY A 50 54.10 8.72 20.98
C GLY A 50 53.50 7.59 21.81
N ASP A 51 54.37 6.73 22.31
CA ASP A 51 54.14 5.61 23.22
C ASP A 51 53.91 6.10 24.67
N ARG A 52 52.92 5.55 25.38
CA ARG A 52 52.98 5.03 26.78
C ARG A 52 51.63 5.05 27.54
N ARG A 53 51.20 3.83 27.88
CA ARG A 53 50.61 3.35 29.16
C ARG A 53 49.45 4.13 29.80
N ARG A 54 48.28 3.48 29.94
CA ARG A 54 47.83 2.95 31.25
C ARG A 54 46.52 2.15 31.16
N ASP A 55 46.53 1.10 31.95
CA ASP A 55 45.50 0.09 32.17
C ASP A 55 44.19 0.65 32.72
N GLY A 56 43.07 -0.05 32.44
CA GLY A 56 41.90 -0.01 33.33
C GLY A 56 40.53 0.30 32.71
N ALA A 57 40.39 0.38 31.38
CA ALA A 57 39.07 0.55 30.77
C ALA A 57 38.44 -0.82 30.49
N ARG A 58 37.53 -1.24 31.38
CA ARG A 58 36.59 -2.35 31.17
C ARG A 58 36.14 -2.36 29.72
N GLU A 59 36.38 -3.49 29.06
CA GLU A 59 35.93 -3.82 27.71
C GLU A 59 34.40 -3.83 27.71
N ARG A 60 33.81 -2.62 27.65
CA ARG A 60 32.40 -2.45 27.34
C ARG A 60 32.26 -2.99 25.95
N SER A 61 31.73 -4.22 25.90
CA SER A 61 31.12 -4.89 24.76
C SER A 61 31.01 -3.94 23.57
N ARG A 62 31.79 -4.25 22.53
CA ARG A 62 31.67 -3.67 21.19
C ARG A 62 30.24 -3.87 20.70
N LYS A 63 29.32 -3.05 21.21
CA LYS A 63 27.95 -2.93 20.75
C LYS A 63 28.08 -2.25 19.41
N GLY A 64 28.16 -3.09 18.38
CA GLY A 64 28.66 -2.72 17.06
C GLY A 64 28.06 -1.42 16.55
N ASN A 65 28.91 -0.64 15.88
CA ASN A 65 28.56 0.50 15.03
C ASN A 65 27.69 0.10 13.83
N SER A 66 26.83 -0.93 13.94
CA SER A 66 25.89 -1.34 12.90
C SER A 66 24.64 -0.42 12.84
N TYR A 67 24.68 0.73 13.51
CA TYR A 67 23.60 1.72 13.56
C TYR A 67 23.62 2.73 12.40
N GLU A 68 24.66 2.73 11.55
CA GLU A 68 24.82 3.72 10.47
C GLU A 68 24.12 3.41 9.15
N ASN A 69 23.38 2.29 9.04
CA ASN A 69 22.61 2.04 7.84
C ASN A 69 21.28 2.81 7.88
N LYS A 70 21.23 3.89 7.11
CA LYS A 70 20.02 4.66 6.71
C LYS A 70 18.89 3.81 6.09
N THR A 71 19.11 2.51 5.95
CA THR A 71 18.19 1.48 5.41
C THR A 71 17.78 0.43 6.45
N ARG A 72 18.16 0.57 7.74
CA ARG A 72 17.68 -0.34 8.78
C ARG A 72 16.19 -0.15 8.95
N ARG A 73 15.47 -1.24 8.66
CA ARG A 73 14.06 -1.48 8.99
C ARG A 73 13.73 -0.77 10.29
N LYS A 74 12.77 0.15 10.26
CA LYS A 74 12.08 0.65 11.45
C LYS A 74 11.16 -0.47 11.98
N GLY A 75 11.74 -1.67 12.13
CA GLY A 75 11.07 -2.79 12.76
C GLY A 75 10.70 -2.39 14.18
N ARG A 76 9.81 -3.18 14.79
CA ARG A 76 9.39 -2.91 16.17
C ARG A 76 10.59 -2.58 17.05
N PRO A 77 10.48 -1.59 17.96
CA PRO A 77 11.55 -1.29 18.88
C PRO A 77 11.92 -2.58 19.62
N ALA A 78 13.21 -2.78 19.92
CA ALA A 78 13.74 -4.10 20.31
C ALA A 78 12.97 -4.78 21.47
N HIS A 79 12.37 -3.99 22.36
CA HIS A 79 11.56 -4.46 23.48
C HIS A 79 10.16 -5.00 23.10
N LYS A 80 9.68 -4.75 21.89
CA LYS A 80 8.38 -5.26 21.37
C LYS A 80 8.55 -6.40 20.36
N ARG A 81 9.78 -6.88 20.15
CA ARG A 81 10.05 -7.96 19.21
C ARG A 81 9.76 -9.29 19.89
N SER A 82 8.87 -10.09 19.28
CA SER A 82 8.75 -11.50 19.62
C SER A 82 9.95 -12.26 19.06
N PRO A 83 10.40 -13.38 19.66
CA PRO A 83 11.36 -14.28 19.03
C PRO A 83 10.94 -14.74 17.62
N ASP A 84 9.64 -14.71 17.29
CA ASP A 84 9.10 -15.06 15.96
C ASP A 84 9.09 -13.89 14.95
N ASP A 85 9.54 -12.69 15.33
CA ASP A 85 9.58 -11.54 14.43
C ASP A 85 10.74 -11.68 13.43
N THR A 86 10.43 -12.25 12.27
CA THR A 86 11.38 -12.33 11.17
C THR A 86 11.41 -11.02 10.35
N PRO A 87 12.54 -10.69 9.73
CA PRO A 87 12.63 -9.57 8.80
C PRO A 87 11.54 -9.65 7.69
N LEU A 88 11.17 -10.84 7.23
CA LEU A 88 10.13 -10.97 6.22
C LEU A 88 8.76 -10.50 6.74
N ARG A 89 8.44 -10.73 8.02
CA ARG A 89 7.20 -10.25 8.65
C ARG A 89 7.11 -8.74 8.70
N ASP A 90 8.19 -8.05 9.07
CA ASP A 90 8.22 -6.59 9.09
C ASP A 90 7.97 -5.99 7.69
N GLY A 91 8.58 -6.57 6.65
CA GLY A 91 8.38 -6.08 5.27
C GLY A 91 6.96 -6.32 4.74
N ASN A 92 6.36 -7.45 5.08
CA ASN A 92 4.95 -7.72 4.72
C ASN A 92 3.98 -6.82 5.49
N ARG A 93 4.29 -6.50 6.75
CA ARG A 93 3.53 -5.54 7.55
C ARG A 93 3.51 -4.16 6.90
N ASP A 94 4.66 -3.64 6.49
CA ASP A 94 4.72 -2.30 5.89
C ASP A 94 3.97 -2.25 4.55
N ARG A 95 4.08 -3.31 3.73
CA ARG A 95 3.28 -3.44 2.49
C ARG A 95 1.79 -3.48 2.77
N LEU A 96 1.37 -4.18 3.82
CA LEU A 96 -0.03 -4.25 4.23
C LEU A 96 -0.54 -2.87 4.67
N ILE A 97 0.24 -2.13 5.46
CA ILE A 97 -0.08 -0.76 5.86
C ILE A 97 -0.16 0.16 4.64
N GLY A 98 0.74 0.00 3.67
CA GLY A 98 0.71 0.70 2.39
C GLY A 98 -0.59 0.45 1.62
N LEU A 99 -0.96 -0.82 1.47
CA LEU A 99 -2.20 -1.24 0.80
C LEU A 99 -3.44 -0.67 1.49
N LEU A 100 -3.48 -0.69 2.83
CA LEU A 100 -4.58 -0.09 3.60
C LEU A 100 -4.63 1.43 3.42
N THR A 101 -3.48 2.10 3.35
CA THR A 101 -3.40 3.55 3.10
C THR A 101 -3.89 3.90 1.69
N GLU A 102 -3.50 3.11 0.68
CA GLU A 102 -4.00 3.28 -0.69
C GLU A 102 -5.52 3.05 -0.75
N ARG A 103 -6.02 1.96 -0.15
CA ARG A 103 -7.46 1.65 -0.11
C ARG A 103 -8.25 2.74 0.61
N ALA A 104 -7.79 3.21 1.77
CA ALA A 104 -8.42 4.30 2.51
C ALA A 104 -8.51 5.58 1.70
N THR A 105 -7.45 5.91 0.95
CA THR A 105 -7.41 7.08 0.07
C THR A 105 -8.44 6.95 -1.06
N ARG A 106 -8.56 5.78 -1.69
CA ARG A 106 -9.57 5.53 -2.72
C ARG A 106 -11.00 5.58 -2.16
N THR A 107 -11.23 5.01 -0.99
CA THR A 107 -12.52 5.12 -0.30
C THR A 107 -12.89 6.58 -0.04
N LEU A 108 -11.94 7.40 0.42
CA LEU A 108 -12.17 8.84 0.59
C LEU A 108 -12.49 9.53 -0.74
N LEU A 109 -11.82 9.17 -1.84
CA LEU A 109 -12.12 9.72 -3.16
C LEU A 109 -13.57 9.46 -3.59
N TYR A 110 -14.09 8.25 -3.36
CA TYR A 110 -15.50 7.96 -3.69
C TYR A 110 -16.47 8.86 -2.89
N TYR A 111 -16.22 9.09 -1.61
CA TYR A 111 -17.03 10.03 -0.84
C TYR A 111 -16.90 11.47 -1.33
N LEU A 112 -15.71 11.88 -1.77
CA LEU A 112 -15.46 13.23 -2.27
C LEU A 112 -16.05 13.47 -3.66
N SER A 113 -16.16 12.45 -4.52
CA SER A 113 -16.78 12.61 -5.84
C SER A 113 -18.24 13.05 -5.75
N GLU A 114 -18.93 12.67 -4.68
CA GLU A 114 -20.33 13.04 -4.44
C GLU A 114 -20.47 14.34 -3.65
N THR A 115 -19.54 14.63 -2.72
CA THR A 115 -19.67 15.75 -1.79
C THR A 115 -18.94 17.02 -2.22
N ASN A 116 -17.72 16.91 -2.77
CA ASN A 116 -16.92 18.07 -3.15
C ASN A 116 -15.95 17.73 -4.31
N GLN A 117 -16.34 18.11 -5.53
CA GLN A 117 -15.57 17.85 -6.75
C GLN A 117 -14.22 18.57 -6.80
N HIS A 118 -14.09 19.75 -6.18
CA HIS A 118 -12.81 20.48 -6.14
C HIS A 118 -11.76 19.71 -5.34
N VAL A 119 -12.14 19.28 -4.14
CA VAL A 119 -11.27 18.50 -3.25
C VAL A 119 -10.96 17.13 -3.86
N TYR A 120 -11.96 16.49 -4.47
CA TYR A 120 -11.77 15.24 -5.22
C TYR A 120 -10.72 15.38 -6.32
N HIS A 121 -10.87 16.39 -7.19
CA HIS A 121 -9.94 16.62 -8.30
C HIS A 121 -8.53 16.93 -7.79
N TRP A 122 -8.42 17.80 -6.77
CA TRP A 122 -7.15 18.12 -6.14
C TRP A 122 -6.46 16.87 -5.58
N LEU A 123 -7.19 16.01 -4.87
CA LEU A 123 -6.65 14.79 -4.27
C LEU A 123 -6.21 13.78 -5.34
N ILE A 124 -6.94 13.67 -6.46
CA ILE A 124 -6.51 12.84 -7.61
C ILE A 124 -5.16 13.31 -8.16
N VAL A 125 -5.02 14.63 -8.39
CA VAL A 125 -3.76 15.21 -8.86
C VAL A 125 -2.65 14.93 -7.86
N TYR A 126 -2.91 15.10 -6.57
CA TYR A 126 -1.94 14.80 -5.52
C TYR A 126 -1.49 13.33 -5.51
N ILE A 127 -2.42 12.38 -5.63
CA ILE A 127 -2.11 10.93 -5.67
C ILE A 127 -1.29 10.56 -6.90
N ARG A 128 -1.62 11.16 -8.05
CA ARG A 128 -0.87 10.96 -9.29
C ARG A 128 0.57 11.45 -9.15
N ASP A 129 0.75 12.61 -8.53
CA ASP A 129 2.06 13.24 -8.38
C ASP A 129 2.88 12.62 -7.24
N ASN A 130 2.22 11.99 -6.26
CA ASN A 130 2.84 11.35 -5.09
C ASN A 130 2.28 9.93 -4.89
N PRO A 131 2.58 8.96 -5.78
CA PRO A 131 2.06 7.61 -5.64
C PRO A 131 2.73 6.88 -4.47
N ILE A 132 1.99 5.98 -3.79
CA ILE A 132 2.55 5.06 -2.80
C ILE A 132 3.29 3.95 -3.56
N PRO A 133 4.63 3.84 -3.45
CA PRO A 133 5.38 2.85 -4.22
C PRO A 133 5.17 1.43 -3.67
N ARG A 134 5.11 0.45 -4.58
CA ARG A 134 5.00 -0.98 -4.21
C ARG A 134 6.30 -1.56 -3.64
N SER A 135 7.42 -0.93 -3.96
CA SER A 135 8.78 -1.33 -3.56
C SER A 135 9.64 -0.09 -3.36
N GLY A 136 10.55 -0.11 -2.38
CA GLY A 136 11.40 1.04 -2.08
C GLY A 136 11.76 1.11 -0.59
N SER A 137 11.92 2.34 -0.08
CA SER A 137 12.08 2.57 1.35
C SER A 137 10.82 2.15 2.11
N TRP A 138 10.99 1.62 3.32
CA TRP A 138 9.89 1.14 4.15
C TRP A 138 8.88 2.24 4.51
N ASP A 139 9.38 3.44 4.78
CA ASP A 139 8.53 4.62 5.07
C ASP A 139 7.70 5.03 3.83
N ASP A 140 8.20 4.78 2.63
CA ASP A 140 7.48 5.06 1.39
C ASP A 140 6.45 3.97 1.10
N ILE A 141 6.83 2.68 1.24
CA ILE A 141 5.94 1.53 1.00
C ILE A 141 4.73 1.55 1.94
N SER A 142 4.93 1.89 3.22
CA SER A 142 3.85 1.98 4.20
C SER A 142 2.88 3.13 3.94
N GLY A 143 3.22 4.07 3.04
CA GLY A 143 2.46 5.30 2.84
C GLY A 143 2.67 6.34 3.94
N GLU A 144 3.63 6.16 4.85
CA GLU A 144 3.97 7.20 5.84
C GLU A 144 4.47 8.47 5.15
N THR A 145 5.36 8.36 4.16
CA THR A 145 5.85 9.53 3.40
C THR A 145 4.71 10.27 2.70
N PHE A 146 3.76 9.54 2.12
CA PHE A 146 2.57 10.08 1.48
C PHE A 146 1.72 10.93 2.46
N LEU A 147 1.44 10.38 3.65
CA LEU A 147 0.67 11.07 4.69
C LEU A 147 1.43 12.24 5.30
N ARG A 148 2.75 12.11 5.51
CA ARG A 148 3.61 13.21 5.96
C ARG A 148 3.61 14.35 4.94
N GLY A 149 3.60 14.03 3.65
CA GLY A 149 3.43 15.00 2.57
C GLY A 149 2.16 15.83 2.77
N LEU A 150 1.01 15.19 2.91
CA LEU A 150 -0.28 15.87 3.15
C LEU A 150 -0.27 16.70 4.44
N LEU A 151 0.24 16.13 5.54
CA LEU A 151 0.29 16.82 6.84
C LEU A 151 1.22 18.04 6.83
N SER A 152 2.26 18.02 6.00
CA SER A 152 3.20 19.14 5.89
C SER A 152 2.68 20.30 5.04
N GLN A 153 1.75 20.03 4.12
CA GLN A 153 1.20 21.05 3.24
C GLN A 153 0.35 22.07 4.01
N SER A 154 0.39 23.32 3.54
CA SER A 154 -0.54 24.37 3.96
C SER A 154 -1.86 24.24 3.20
N ILE A 155 -2.85 25.02 3.62
CA ILE A 155 -4.10 25.21 2.87
C ILE A 155 -3.75 25.63 1.43
N GLN A 156 -4.37 24.98 0.46
CA GLN A 156 -4.19 25.25 -0.97
C GLN A 156 -5.50 25.70 -1.61
N LEU A 157 -5.42 26.45 -2.69
CA LEU A 157 -6.59 26.78 -3.50
C LEU A 157 -6.68 25.76 -4.64
N ALA A 158 -7.79 25.02 -4.68
CA ALA A 158 -8.09 24.11 -5.78
C ALA A 158 -9.13 24.75 -6.70
N GLN A 159 -8.84 24.71 -7.99
CA GLN A 159 -9.78 25.04 -9.04
C GLN A 159 -10.06 23.78 -9.85
N TYR A 160 -11.34 23.53 -10.09
CA TYR A 160 -11.78 22.41 -10.90
C TYR A 160 -12.22 22.96 -12.25
N SER A 161 -11.47 22.67 -13.30
CA SER A 161 -11.80 23.08 -14.65
C SER A 161 -11.95 21.84 -15.53
N VAL A 162 -13.18 21.59 -16.00
CA VAL A 162 -13.52 20.39 -16.80
C VAL A 162 -13.27 20.61 -18.29
N GLY A 163 -12.30 21.47 -18.65
CA GLY A 163 -12.09 21.88 -20.05
C GLY A 163 -13.32 22.48 -20.71
N ARG A 164 -14.31 22.93 -19.91
CA ARG A 164 -15.48 23.67 -20.40
C ARG A 164 -15.07 25.08 -20.74
N ASP A 165 -15.84 25.68 -21.63
CA ASP A 165 -15.68 27.08 -22.01
C ASP A 165 -15.65 27.97 -20.75
N LYS A 166 -14.73 28.94 -20.72
CA LYS A 166 -14.54 29.84 -19.56
C LYS A 166 -15.82 30.56 -19.16
N MET A 167 -16.75 30.72 -20.11
CA MET A 167 -18.07 31.32 -19.89
C MET A 167 -18.97 30.47 -18.98
N TYR A 168 -18.72 29.16 -18.87
CA TYR A 168 -19.47 28.24 -18.02
C TYR A 168 -18.75 27.89 -16.71
N ASP A 169 -17.56 28.44 -16.47
CA ASP A 169 -16.77 28.21 -15.26
C ASP A 169 -17.28 29.10 -14.10
N HIS A 170 -18.47 28.77 -13.60
CA HIS A 170 -19.13 29.49 -12.51
C HIS A 170 -18.64 29.03 -11.12
N PHE A 171 -17.78 28.01 -11.07
CA PHE A 171 -17.27 27.46 -9.82
C PHE A 171 -16.02 28.22 -9.41
N GLY A 172 -16.12 28.98 -8.31
CA GLY A 172 -14.98 29.68 -7.72
C GLY A 172 -13.90 28.72 -7.21
N ALA A 173 -12.70 29.25 -6.97
CA ALA A 173 -11.64 28.50 -6.30
C ALA A 173 -12.09 28.11 -4.87
N CYS A 174 -11.85 26.87 -4.49
CA CYS A 174 -12.18 26.34 -3.17
C CYS A 174 -10.89 26.11 -2.36
N GLY A 175 -10.88 26.53 -1.10
CA GLY A 175 -9.80 26.21 -0.17
C GLY A 175 -9.83 24.74 0.21
N VAL A 176 -8.75 24.03 -0.05
CA VAL A 176 -8.53 22.63 0.36
C VAL A 176 -7.57 22.64 1.53
N ASP A 177 -7.90 21.92 2.60
CA ASP A 177 -7.01 21.64 3.72
C ASP A 177 -6.47 20.20 3.63
N PRO A 178 -5.21 20.01 3.16
CA PRO A 178 -4.60 18.69 3.03
C PRO A 178 -4.43 17.97 4.37
N ARG A 179 -4.30 18.71 5.48
CA ARG A 179 -4.09 18.12 6.81
C ARG A 179 -5.35 17.42 7.29
N ASN A 180 -6.50 18.06 7.08
CA ASN A 180 -7.80 17.46 7.35
C ASN A 180 -8.04 16.22 6.48
N LEU A 181 -7.63 16.24 5.21
CA LEU A 181 -7.69 15.04 4.35
C LEU A 181 -6.82 13.91 4.90
N ALA A 182 -5.59 14.20 5.31
CA ALA A 182 -4.70 13.20 5.91
C ALA A 182 -5.33 12.58 7.17
N GLN A 183 -5.96 13.39 8.03
CA GLN A 183 -6.65 12.89 9.22
C GLN A 183 -7.77 11.91 8.84
N ARG A 184 -8.63 12.28 7.88
CA ARG A 184 -9.72 11.41 7.40
C ARG A 184 -9.18 10.10 6.81
N ILE A 185 -8.09 10.15 6.05
CA ILE A 185 -7.43 8.93 5.52
C ILE A 185 -6.95 8.05 6.67
N MET A 186 -6.34 8.62 7.71
CA MET A 186 -5.88 7.86 8.87
C MET A 186 -7.03 7.21 9.66
N GLU A 187 -8.17 7.90 9.78
CA GLU A 187 -9.39 7.37 10.41
C GLU A 187 -9.95 6.18 9.61
N ILE A 188 -10.18 6.36 8.30
CA ILE A 188 -10.67 5.30 7.41
C ILE A 188 -9.69 4.11 7.41
N ARG A 189 -8.38 4.38 7.36
CA ARG A 189 -7.36 3.34 7.42
C ARG A 189 -7.46 2.48 8.69
N THR A 190 -7.80 3.09 9.82
CA THR A 190 -7.98 2.37 11.09
C THR A 190 -9.21 1.47 11.05
N GLN A 191 -10.31 1.94 10.47
CA GLN A 191 -11.53 1.15 10.29
C GLN A 191 -11.31 -0.04 9.34
N LEU A 192 -10.69 0.20 8.19
CA LEU A 192 -10.34 -0.86 7.24
C LEU A 192 -9.39 -1.91 7.86
N ALA A 193 -8.49 -1.48 8.74
CA ALA A 193 -7.60 -2.40 9.43
C ALA A 193 -8.36 -3.32 10.41
N SER A 194 -9.37 -2.80 11.13
CA SER A 194 -10.21 -3.65 11.99
C SER A 194 -11.04 -4.64 11.19
N GLU A 195 -11.69 -4.21 10.10
CA GLU A 195 -12.47 -5.09 9.23
C GLU A 195 -11.60 -6.22 8.66
N MET A 196 -10.42 -5.87 8.15
CA MET A 196 -9.50 -6.88 7.62
C MET A 196 -9.01 -7.86 8.68
N ILE A 197 -8.82 -7.42 9.93
CA ILE A 197 -8.45 -8.33 11.02
C ILE A 197 -9.59 -9.32 11.29
N ASP A 198 -10.83 -8.87 11.22
CA ASP A 198 -11.99 -9.74 11.40
C ASP A 198 -12.09 -10.76 10.26
N ASP A 199 -11.95 -10.33 9.00
CA ASP A 199 -11.92 -11.23 7.83
C ASP A 199 -10.80 -12.28 7.93
N LEU A 200 -9.62 -11.89 8.42
CA LEU A 200 -8.47 -12.81 8.56
C LEU A 200 -8.67 -13.89 9.63
N LYS A 201 -9.62 -13.72 10.57
CA LYS A 201 -9.91 -14.74 11.59
C LYS A 201 -10.61 -15.95 10.99
N ASP A 202 -11.40 -15.74 9.94
CA ASP A 202 -12.25 -16.78 9.35
C ASP A 202 -11.48 -17.67 8.37
N ILE A 203 -10.27 -17.28 7.96
CA ILE A 203 -9.41 -18.04 7.02
C ILE A 203 -9.15 -19.48 7.47
N ALA A 204 -9.01 -19.73 8.78
CA ALA A 204 -8.77 -21.09 9.26
C ALA A 204 -9.98 -22.00 9.00
N GLU A 205 -11.19 -21.46 9.14
CA GLU A 205 -12.43 -22.17 8.85
C GLU A 205 -12.60 -22.35 7.34
N GLU A 206 -12.40 -21.30 6.54
CA GLU A 206 -12.46 -21.37 5.06
C GLU A 206 -11.50 -22.43 4.50
N ASN A 207 -10.25 -22.48 4.99
CA ASN A 207 -9.28 -23.50 4.59
C ASN A 207 -9.75 -24.92 4.93
N SER A 208 -10.46 -25.09 6.06
CA SER A 208 -11.00 -26.39 6.47
C SER A 208 -12.18 -26.83 5.58
N LEU A 209 -13.03 -25.88 5.16
CA LEU A 209 -14.12 -26.12 4.23
C LEU A 209 -13.58 -26.50 2.85
N LEU A 210 -12.62 -25.73 2.34
CA LEU A 210 -11.97 -26.00 1.06
C LEU A 210 -11.34 -27.40 1.02
N LEU A 211 -10.68 -27.82 2.11
CA LEU A 211 -10.12 -29.17 2.22
C LEU A 211 -11.20 -30.25 2.16
N ARG A 212 -12.31 -30.08 2.88
CA ARG A 212 -13.44 -31.02 2.87
C ARG A 212 -14.07 -31.13 1.48
N GLU A 213 -14.32 -30.00 0.81
CA GLU A 213 -14.86 -29.95 -0.54
C GLU A 213 -13.94 -30.66 -1.55
N THR A 214 -12.64 -30.39 -1.48
CA THR A 214 -11.64 -31.01 -2.36
C THR A 214 -11.61 -32.53 -2.16
N ILE A 215 -11.62 -32.99 -0.91
CA ILE A 215 -11.66 -34.41 -0.58
C ILE A 215 -12.96 -35.05 -1.10
N PHE A 216 -14.12 -34.43 -0.86
CA PHE A 216 -15.40 -34.94 -1.34
C PHE A 216 -15.45 -35.03 -2.87
N SER A 217 -14.99 -33.98 -3.56
CA SER A 217 -14.88 -33.97 -5.02
C SER A 217 -13.94 -35.06 -5.55
N SER A 218 -12.88 -35.42 -4.82
CA SER A 218 -11.98 -36.50 -5.23
C SER A 218 -12.57 -37.91 -5.07
N PHE A 219 -13.56 -38.07 -4.17
CA PHE A 219 -14.28 -39.33 -3.96
C PHE A 219 -15.51 -39.50 -4.86
N SER A 220 -15.99 -38.44 -5.50
CA SER A 220 -17.00 -38.52 -6.55
C SER A 220 -16.44 -39.32 -7.74
N LEU A 221 -16.71 -40.62 -7.72
CA LEU A 221 -16.29 -41.67 -8.66
C LEU A 221 -16.83 -41.51 -10.11
N ASP A 222 -17.48 -40.40 -10.43
CA ASP A 222 -18.05 -40.13 -11.75
C ASP A 222 -16.98 -40.03 -12.86
N HIS A 223 -15.69 -40.00 -12.51
CA HIS A 223 -14.59 -39.96 -13.48
C HIS A 223 -13.93 -41.32 -13.79
N VAL A 224 -14.36 -42.43 -13.16
CA VAL A 224 -13.69 -43.75 -13.29
C VAL A 224 -14.42 -44.72 -14.25
N VAL A 225 -15.64 -44.41 -14.70
CA VAL A 225 -16.47 -45.40 -15.43
C VAL A 225 -16.30 -45.39 -16.97
N ASP A 226 -15.58 -44.44 -17.56
CA ASP A 226 -15.40 -44.36 -19.02
C ASP A 226 -14.05 -44.94 -19.52
N HIS A 227 -13.54 -46.01 -18.91
CA HIS A 227 -12.62 -46.88 -19.64
C HIS A 227 -13.46 -47.97 -20.32
N PRO A 228 -13.80 -47.86 -21.62
CA PRO A 228 -14.45 -48.94 -22.32
C PRO A 228 -13.56 -50.17 -22.21
N LEU A 229 -14.11 -51.24 -21.61
CA LEU A 229 -13.51 -52.56 -21.63
C LEU A 229 -13.20 -52.88 -23.10
N GLU A 230 -11.91 -52.90 -23.44
CA GLU A 230 -11.45 -53.37 -24.74
C GLU A 230 -12.04 -54.77 -24.95
N ALA A 231 -12.91 -54.89 -25.95
CA ALA A 231 -13.52 -56.16 -26.31
C ALA A 231 -12.40 -57.11 -26.72
N GLU A 232 -12.25 -58.20 -25.95
CA GLU A 232 -11.35 -59.30 -26.25
C GLU A 232 -11.55 -59.75 -27.71
N PRO A 233 -10.49 -59.84 -28.53
CA PRO A 233 -10.61 -60.28 -29.90
C PRO A 233 -11.03 -61.76 -29.92
N GLU A 234 -12.17 -62.05 -30.53
CA GLU A 234 -12.61 -63.43 -30.77
C GLU A 234 -11.55 -64.18 -31.59
N GLU A 235 -10.94 -65.20 -30.97
CA GLU A 235 -10.11 -66.20 -31.64
C GLU A 235 -10.93 -66.87 -32.73
N SER A 236 -10.58 -66.57 -33.99
CA SER A 236 -11.10 -67.27 -35.17
C SER A 236 -10.32 -68.57 -35.35
N ALA A 237 -11.09 -69.66 -35.39
CA ALA A 237 -10.69 -71.01 -35.75
C ALA A 237 -10.16 -71.14 -37.19
#